data_AF-A0AAV3T6M0-F1
#
_entry.id   AF-A0AAV3T6M0-F1
#
_cell.length_a   1.000
_cell.length_b   1.000
_cell.length_c   1.000
_cell.angle_alpha   90.00
_cell.angle_beta   90.00
_cell.angle_gamma   90.00
#
_symmetry.space_group_name_H-M   'P 1'
#
loop_
_entity.id
_entity.type
_entity.pdbx_description
1 polymer ?
#
loop_
_entity_poly.entity_id
_entity_poly.type
_entity_poly.pdbx_seq_one_letter_code
_entity_poly.pdbx_strand_id
1 'polypeptide(L)'
;MADSTQDQESGGQENGDGQDDGGDMQEPGEMMLKHPLKELWIQYGIISLGIWLVFAPSAHGYESALMTWSDVVTGLVLVALGVVTVWQKNPWASYASGGVGVWLLLAPLVFHAPTAAAYLNDTLVGILVIMFSIIIMMRMRMDGAAVPEGWSYNPSTAAQRFPLIALGMFGFFASQYMAAYQLGYIDAVWDPVFGDGTEQILDSQVSAAFPVSDAGLGAVAYAIEALMGFMGGRSRWRTMPWMVTFFGIVVIPLGFVQVLLVIFQPVLVGTWCTLCLLSAFGMLWMISLTFDEVVAMVQLLDRRTDAGASLWHAFWMGGHLSEADAGLDGDTREERNRPAGMFWGISIPWYLLASLAVGFWLMLSPTVFGTGGLLADSSHLAGSLVVSTAVIATAEPARALRFVNVPLGAWAAVAPWLFGAPTLATWSGVVAGVLLILLSVPRGQIRDQYGFWQEYIV
;
A
#
# COMPACT_ATOMS: atom_id res chain seq x y z
N MET A 1 -64.47 6.77 42.28
CA MET A 1 -64.08 5.50 41.64
C MET A 1 -62.96 5.86 40.67
N ALA A 2 -61.74 5.42 41.00
CA ALA A 2 -60.47 5.49 40.25
C ALA A 2 -59.97 6.90 39.83
N ASP A 3 -58.83 7.43 40.33
CA ASP A 3 -57.42 6.98 40.17
C ASP A 3 -56.94 7.27 38.73
N SER A 4 -55.89 8.06 38.42
CA SER A 4 -54.53 8.06 38.99
C SER A 4 -53.72 9.34 38.65
N THR A 5 -53.22 9.98 39.72
CA THR A 5 -51.82 10.41 39.99
C THR A 5 -50.87 10.84 38.86
N GLN A 6 -50.60 12.16 38.81
CA GLN A 6 -49.33 12.76 38.41
C GLN A 6 -48.45 12.90 39.67
N ASP A 7 -47.34 12.18 39.76
CA ASP A 7 -46.32 12.42 40.79
C ASP A 7 -45.16 13.23 40.20
N GLN A 8 -45.01 14.44 40.74
CA GLN A 8 -43.79 15.24 40.74
C GLN A 8 -42.89 14.70 41.86
N GLU A 9 -41.66 14.31 41.56
CA GLU A 9 -40.61 14.17 42.58
C GLU A 9 -39.38 15.01 42.22
N SER A 10 -39.24 16.06 43.04
CA SER A 10 -38.03 16.72 43.56
C SER A 10 -36.67 16.34 42.97
N GLY A 11 -35.97 17.37 42.48
CA GLY A 11 -34.53 17.34 42.25
C GLY A 11 -33.73 17.17 43.55
N GLY A 12 -32.90 16.15 43.56
CA GLY A 12 -31.73 16.04 44.42
C GLY A 12 -30.47 16.28 43.58
N GLN A 13 -29.80 17.41 43.81
CA GLN A 13 -28.41 17.61 43.41
C GLN A 13 -27.54 16.72 44.31
N GLU A 14 -27.04 15.60 43.77
CA GLU A 14 -25.87 14.95 44.33
C GLU A 14 -24.62 15.48 43.61
N ASN A 15 -23.93 16.38 44.32
CA ASN A 15 -22.54 16.71 44.05
C ASN A 15 -21.70 15.46 44.33
N GLY A 16 -21.33 14.73 43.28
CA GLY A 16 -20.29 13.69 43.34
C GLY A 16 -18.92 14.32 43.08
N ASP A 17 -18.32 14.87 44.13
CA ASP A 17 -16.88 15.13 44.17
C ASP A 17 -16.12 13.80 44.17
N GLY A 18 -15.17 13.67 43.24
CA GLY A 18 -13.94 12.92 43.43
C GLY A 18 -14.01 11.40 43.49
N GLN A 19 -13.96 10.76 42.33
CA GLN A 19 -12.97 9.70 42.11
C GLN A 19 -12.76 9.54 40.60
N ASP A 20 -11.71 10.17 40.08
CA ASP A 20 -11.13 9.82 38.79
C ASP A 20 -10.51 8.43 38.99
N ASP A 21 -11.34 7.39 38.84
CA ASP A 21 -10.87 6.03 38.75
C ASP A 21 -10.06 5.95 37.46
N GLY A 22 -8.74 6.09 37.60
CA GLY A 22 -7.73 5.72 36.62
C GLY A 22 -7.81 4.23 36.33
N GLY A 23 -8.91 3.79 35.71
CA GLY A 23 -9.01 2.50 35.09
C GLY A 23 -7.94 2.45 34.02
N ASP A 24 -7.01 1.51 34.15
CA ASP A 24 -6.04 1.13 33.12
C ASP A 24 -6.79 1.06 31.77
N MET A 25 -6.69 2.14 30.98
CA MET A 25 -7.20 2.14 29.62
C MET A 25 -6.34 1.14 28.87
N GLN A 26 -6.88 -0.07 28.66
CA GLN A 26 -6.17 -1.16 27.99
C GLN A 26 -5.59 -0.64 26.68
N GLU A 27 -4.31 -0.93 26.46
CA GLU A 27 -3.64 -0.47 25.25
C GLU A 27 -4.28 -1.10 24.01
N PRO A 28 -4.33 -0.38 22.88
CA PRO A 28 -4.83 -0.88 21.60
C PRO A 28 -4.32 -2.30 21.26
N GLY A 29 -3.01 -2.53 21.39
CA GLY A 29 -2.40 -3.82 21.09
C GLY A 29 -2.95 -4.98 21.93
N GLU A 30 -3.16 -4.76 23.24
CA GLU A 30 -3.72 -5.81 24.11
C GLU A 30 -5.16 -6.17 23.77
N MET A 31 -5.96 -5.15 23.44
CA MET A 31 -7.35 -5.35 23.02
C MET A 31 -7.41 -6.18 21.73
N MET A 32 -6.52 -5.88 20.78
CA MET A 32 -6.43 -6.61 19.52
C MET A 32 -6.02 -8.07 19.73
N LEU A 33 -5.00 -8.32 20.56
CA LEU A 33 -4.53 -9.68 20.86
C LEU A 33 -5.65 -10.56 21.42
N LYS A 34 -6.60 -10.01 22.19
CA LYS A 34 -7.71 -10.78 22.78
C LYS A 34 -8.92 -10.90 21.85
N HIS A 35 -8.97 -10.16 20.74
CA HIS A 35 -10.11 -10.16 19.84
C HIS A 35 -10.48 -11.51 19.19
N PRO A 36 -9.52 -12.37 18.77
CA PRO A 36 -9.86 -13.68 18.20
C PRO A 36 -10.75 -14.55 19.12
N LEU A 37 -10.70 -14.28 20.42
CA LEU A 37 -11.46 -15.00 21.45
C LEU A 37 -12.88 -14.45 21.66
N LYS A 38 -13.17 -13.24 21.16
CA LYS A 38 -14.49 -12.61 21.26
C LYS A 38 -15.42 -13.05 20.12
N GLU A 39 -14.87 -13.20 18.92
CA GLU A 39 -15.61 -13.52 17.69
C GLU A 39 -15.21 -14.90 17.15
N LEU A 40 -15.61 -15.97 17.87
CA LEU A 40 -15.20 -17.34 17.55
C LEU A 40 -15.69 -17.84 16.18
N TRP A 41 -16.73 -17.24 15.60
CA TRP A 41 -17.28 -17.65 14.31
C TRP A 41 -16.26 -17.55 13.16
N ILE A 42 -15.31 -16.62 13.28
CA ILE A 42 -14.21 -16.43 12.35
C ILE A 42 -13.37 -17.72 12.24
N GLN A 43 -13.16 -18.41 13.37
CA GLN A 43 -12.39 -19.66 13.40
C GLN A 43 -13.13 -20.79 12.70
N TYR A 44 -14.46 -20.83 12.77
CA TYR A 44 -15.24 -21.80 12.00
C TYR A 44 -15.10 -21.57 10.49
N GLY A 45 -15.04 -20.30 10.05
CA GLY A 45 -14.71 -19.96 8.66
C GLY A 45 -13.34 -20.49 8.24
N ILE A 46 -12.30 -20.29 9.07
CA ILE A 46 -10.95 -20.82 8.81
C ILE A 46 -10.93 -22.35 8.76
N ILE A 47 -11.63 -23.03 9.69
CA ILE A 47 -11.75 -24.49 9.70
C ILE A 47 -12.45 -24.98 8.42
N SER A 48 -13.53 -24.33 7.99
CA SER A 48 -14.22 -24.67 6.74
C SER A 48 -13.32 -24.52 5.51
N LEU A 49 -12.52 -23.45 5.43
CA LEU A 49 -11.53 -23.26 4.36
C LEU A 49 -10.42 -24.31 4.43
N GLY A 50 -9.98 -24.71 5.62
CA GLY A 50 -9.02 -25.79 5.79
C GLY A 50 -9.55 -27.14 5.31
N ILE A 51 -10.81 -27.46 5.63
CA ILE A 51 -11.49 -28.67 5.12
C ILE A 51 -11.61 -28.60 3.59
N TRP A 52 -11.98 -27.45 3.04
CA TRP A 52 -12.05 -27.24 1.59
C TRP A 52 -10.71 -27.59 0.90
N LEU A 53 -9.59 -27.07 1.42
CA LEU A 53 -8.25 -27.35 0.87
C LEU A 53 -7.87 -28.83 0.91
N VAL A 54 -8.30 -29.58 1.93
CA VAL A 54 -8.01 -31.03 1.99
C VAL A 54 -8.67 -31.79 0.83
N PHE A 55 -9.85 -31.35 0.37
CA PHE A 55 -10.58 -32.01 -0.71
C PHE A 55 -10.36 -31.37 -2.09
N ALA A 56 -9.89 -30.12 -2.15
CA ALA A 56 -9.71 -29.36 -3.39
C ALA A 56 -8.84 -30.08 -4.44
N PRO A 57 -7.68 -30.69 -4.12
CA PRO A 57 -6.87 -31.39 -5.11
C PRO A 57 -7.61 -32.53 -5.82
N SER A 58 -8.42 -33.28 -5.05
CA SER A 58 -9.22 -34.39 -5.59
C SER A 58 -10.42 -33.92 -6.40
N ALA A 59 -11.02 -32.79 -6.01
CA ALA A 59 -12.18 -32.22 -6.69
C ALA A 59 -11.81 -31.52 -8.00
N HIS A 60 -10.65 -30.85 -8.04
CA HIS A 60 -10.17 -30.09 -9.19
C HIS A 60 -9.15 -30.83 -10.06
N GLY A 61 -8.78 -32.06 -9.70
CA GLY A 61 -7.90 -32.91 -10.51
C GLY A 61 -6.48 -32.35 -10.62
N TYR A 62 -5.85 -32.02 -9.49
CA TYR A 62 -4.48 -31.48 -9.49
C TYR A 62 -3.49 -32.47 -10.13
N GLU A 63 -2.68 -31.97 -11.06
CA GLU A 63 -1.68 -32.79 -11.75
C GLU A 63 -0.37 -32.93 -10.96
N SER A 64 -0.06 -31.95 -10.12
CA SER A 64 1.17 -31.91 -9.31
C SER A 64 0.98 -32.54 -7.93
N ALA A 65 1.80 -33.54 -7.62
CA ALA A 65 1.85 -34.15 -6.29
C ALA A 65 2.33 -33.17 -5.21
N LEU A 66 3.25 -32.26 -5.55
CA LEU A 66 3.75 -31.25 -4.61
C LEU A 66 2.64 -30.26 -4.25
N MET A 67 1.87 -29.81 -5.24
CA MET A 67 0.73 -28.93 -5.02
C MET A 67 -0.35 -29.63 -4.18
N THR A 68 -0.65 -30.88 -4.50
CA THR A 68 -1.61 -31.70 -3.74
C THR A 68 -1.23 -31.80 -2.26
N TRP A 69 0.03 -32.11 -1.95
CA TRP A 69 0.48 -32.19 -0.56
C TRP A 69 0.53 -30.83 0.12
N SER A 70 0.85 -29.76 -0.62
CA SER A 70 0.82 -28.40 -0.05
C SER A 70 -0.57 -28.05 0.44
N ASP A 71 -1.61 -28.22 -0.39
CA ASP A 71 -3.00 -27.89 -0.03
C ASP A 71 -3.51 -28.78 1.11
N VAL A 72 -3.25 -30.10 1.05
CA VAL A 72 -3.71 -31.03 2.09
C VAL A 72 -3.07 -30.72 3.44
N VAL A 73 -1.76 -30.52 3.48
CA VAL A 73 -1.05 -30.18 4.73
C VAL A 73 -1.51 -28.81 5.23
N THR A 74 -1.61 -27.83 4.34
CA THR A 74 -2.06 -26.47 4.68
C THR A 74 -3.48 -26.47 5.24
N GLY A 75 -4.38 -27.24 4.63
CA GLY A 75 -5.76 -27.41 5.09
C GLY A 75 -5.85 -28.03 6.48
N LEU A 76 -5.07 -29.09 6.73
CA LEU A 76 -4.98 -29.71 8.07
C LEU A 76 -4.41 -28.76 9.12
N VAL A 77 -3.40 -27.96 8.77
CA VAL A 77 -2.82 -26.95 9.66
C VAL A 77 -3.85 -25.88 10.00
N LEU A 78 -4.62 -25.37 9.03
CA LEU A 78 -5.69 -24.39 9.29
C LEU A 78 -6.78 -24.95 10.21
N VAL A 79 -7.20 -26.21 10.00
CA VAL A 79 -8.15 -26.87 10.90
C VAL A 79 -7.57 -26.97 12.32
N ALA A 80 -6.31 -27.41 12.46
CA ALA A 80 -5.66 -27.53 13.76
C ALA A 80 -5.54 -26.17 14.47
N LEU A 81 -5.10 -25.12 13.78
CA LEU A 81 -4.98 -23.77 14.33
C LEU A 81 -6.33 -23.18 14.74
N GLY A 82 -7.37 -23.37 13.93
CA GLY A 82 -8.73 -22.96 14.26
C GLY A 82 -9.26 -23.67 15.50
N VAL A 83 -9.08 -25.00 15.59
CA VAL A 83 -9.48 -25.80 16.77
C VAL A 83 -8.71 -25.39 18.02
N VAL A 84 -7.40 -25.14 17.92
CA VAL A 84 -6.58 -24.65 19.04
C VAL A 84 -7.07 -23.28 19.51
N THR A 85 -7.41 -22.38 18.60
CA THR A 85 -7.95 -21.07 18.96
C THR A 85 -9.26 -21.20 19.73
N VAL A 86 -10.18 -22.04 19.27
CA VAL A 86 -11.49 -22.25 19.92
C VAL A 86 -11.36 -22.96 21.26
N TRP A 87 -10.55 -24.03 21.32
CA TRP A 87 -10.51 -24.92 22.48
C TRP A 87 -9.53 -24.45 23.55
N GLN A 88 -8.31 -24.08 23.17
CA GLN A 88 -7.26 -23.62 24.10
C GLN A 88 -7.33 -22.12 24.36
N LYS A 89 -8.24 -21.39 23.67
CA LYS A 89 -8.37 -19.93 23.76
C LYS A 89 -7.04 -19.21 23.52
N ASN A 90 -6.23 -19.72 22.60
CA ASN A 90 -4.94 -19.15 22.25
C ASN A 90 -5.06 -18.21 21.04
N PRO A 91 -4.94 -16.88 21.21
CA PRO A 91 -5.09 -15.93 20.11
C PRO A 91 -3.96 -16.03 19.06
N TRP A 92 -2.77 -16.48 19.46
CA TRP A 92 -1.63 -16.63 18.55
C TRP A 92 -1.88 -17.66 17.45
N ALA A 93 -2.69 -18.68 17.72
CA ALA A 93 -3.08 -19.66 16.70
C ALA A 93 -3.94 -19.03 15.59
N SER A 94 -4.73 -18.02 15.91
CA SER A 94 -5.47 -17.23 14.90
C SER A 94 -4.52 -16.43 14.02
N TYR A 95 -3.56 -15.71 14.62
CA TYR A 95 -2.57 -14.94 13.86
C TYR A 95 -1.68 -15.84 12.99
N ALA A 96 -1.32 -17.03 13.48
CA ALA A 96 -0.59 -18.03 12.70
C ALA A 96 -1.35 -18.45 11.43
N SER A 97 -2.69 -18.49 11.48
CA SER A 97 -3.52 -18.77 10.30
C SER A 97 -3.35 -17.71 9.20
N GLY A 98 -3.10 -16.45 9.56
CA GLY A 98 -2.77 -15.39 8.61
C GLY A 98 -1.46 -15.66 7.86
N GLY A 99 -0.43 -16.16 8.55
CA GLY A 99 0.82 -16.59 7.91
C GLY A 99 0.63 -17.77 6.96
N VAL A 100 -0.28 -18.69 7.30
CA VAL A 100 -0.68 -19.79 6.40
C VAL A 100 -1.42 -19.26 5.16
N GLY A 101 -2.24 -18.22 5.31
CA GLY A 101 -2.85 -17.52 4.18
C GLY A 101 -1.82 -16.89 3.23
N VAL A 102 -0.73 -16.32 3.76
CA VAL A 102 0.39 -15.82 2.95
C VAL A 102 1.11 -16.95 2.22
N TRP A 103 1.29 -18.10 2.88
CA TRP A 103 1.83 -19.29 2.22
C TRP A 103 0.96 -19.74 1.03
N LEU A 104 -0.36 -19.76 1.16
CA LEU A 104 -1.27 -20.10 0.06
C LEU A 104 -1.13 -19.14 -1.13
N LEU A 105 -0.87 -17.85 -0.89
CA LEU A 105 -0.59 -16.91 -2.00
C LEU A 105 0.72 -17.22 -2.74
N LEU A 106 1.71 -17.78 -2.04
CA LEU A 106 3.05 -18.07 -2.58
C LEU A 106 3.20 -19.48 -3.14
N ALA A 107 2.49 -20.47 -2.59
CA ALA A 107 2.65 -21.88 -2.92
C ALA A 107 2.47 -22.18 -4.42
N PRO A 108 1.45 -21.65 -5.12
CA PRO A 108 1.32 -21.83 -6.56
C PRO A 108 2.52 -21.33 -7.37
N LEU A 109 3.18 -20.26 -6.90
CA LEU A 109 4.36 -19.69 -7.56
C LEU A 109 5.59 -20.55 -7.30
N VAL A 110 5.81 -20.94 -6.04
CA VAL A 110 6.95 -21.79 -5.64
C VAL A 110 6.91 -23.13 -6.37
N PHE A 111 5.74 -23.75 -6.45
CA PHE A 111 5.58 -25.05 -7.10
C PHE A 111 5.29 -24.99 -8.59
N HIS A 112 5.27 -23.78 -9.19
CA HIS A 112 4.94 -23.58 -10.60
C HIS A 112 3.66 -24.34 -10.98
N ALA A 113 2.54 -23.94 -10.36
CA ALA A 113 1.29 -24.66 -10.43
C ALA A 113 0.94 -25.02 -11.90
N PRO A 114 0.73 -26.31 -12.23
CA PRO A 114 0.52 -26.72 -13.62
C PRO A 114 -0.88 -26.34 -14.13
N THR A 115 -1.82 -26.07 -13.23
CA THR A 115 -3.22 -25.80 -13.59
C THR A 115 -3.69 -24.47 -13.04
N ALA A 116 -4.45 -23.74 -13.87
CA ALA A 116 -5.09 -22.48 -13.49
C ALA A 116 -6.05 -22.65 -12.29
N ALA A 117 -6.67 -23.83 -12.17
CA ALA A 117 -7.56 -24.14 -11.06
C ALA A 117 -6.83 -24.13 -9.70
N ALA A 118 -5.63 -24.74 -9.63
CA ALA A 118 -4.83 -24.74 -8.41
C ALA A 118 -4.36 -23.33 -8.06
N TYR A 119 -3.85 -22.59 -9.05
CA TYR A 119 -3.42 -21.20 -8.87
C TYR A 119 -4.54 -20.29 -8.34
N LEU A 120 -5.72 -20.36 -8.95
CA LEU A 120 -6.87 -19.54 -8.56
C LEU A 120 -7.42 -19.94 -7.19
N ASN A 121 -7.55 -21.25 -6.92
CA ASN A 121 -8.05 -21.76 -5.65
C ASN A 121 -7.20 -21.27 -4.49
N ASP A 122 -5.89 -21.45 -4.56
CA ASP A 122 -4.97 -21.08 -3.50
C ASP A 122 -4.90 -19.57 -3.30
N THR A 123 -4.90 -18.80 -4.38
CA THR A 123 -4.96 -17.34 -4.31
C THR A 123 -6.23 -16.89 -3.59
N LEU A 124 -7.39 -17.43 -3.96
CA LEU A 124 -8.67 -17.06 -3.35
C LEU A 124 -8.75 -17.49 -1.88
N VAL A 125 -8.42 -18.73 -1.57
CA VAL A 125 -8.45 -19.25 -0.20
C VAL A 125 -7.43 -18.52 0.67
N GLY A 126 -6.23 -18.24 0.16
CA GLY A 126 -5.22 -17.44 0.85
C GLY A 126 -5.73 -16.04 1.21
N ILE A 127 -6.35 -15.33 0.27
CA ILE A 127 -6.99 -14.02 0.50
C ILE A 127 -8.08 -14.13 1.59
N LEU A 128 -8.95 -15.14 1.51
CA LEU A 128 -10.02 -15.34 2.47
C LEU A 128 -9.49 -15.66 3.87
N VAL A 129 -8.47 -16.52 3.98
CA VAL A 129 -7.82 -16.86 5.25
C VAL A 129 -7.21 -15.60 5.88
N ILE A 130 -6.49 -14.77 5.12
CA ILE A 130 -5.94 -13.49 5.62
C ILE A 130 -7.08 -12.55 6.04
N MET A 131 -8.16 -12.48 5.26
CA MET A 131 -9.32 -11.65 5.57
C MET A 131 -9.97 -12.04 6.90
N PHE A 132 -10.23 -13.32 7.11
CA PHE A 132 -10.81 -13.84 8.35
C PHE A 132 -9.84 -13.68 9.54
N SER A 133 -8.59 -14.12 9.39
CA SER A 133 -7.63 -14.19 10.50
C SER A 133 -7.03 -12.85 10.92
N ILE A 134 -6.92 -11.87 10.01
CA ILE A 134 -6.28 -10.58 10.26
C ILE A 134 -7.27 -9.43 10.09
N ILE A 135 -7.84 -9.25 8.90
CA ILE A 135 -8.57 -8.00 8.55
C ILE A 135 -9.82 -7.82 9.39
N ILE A 136 -10.68 -8.84 9.48
CA ILE A 136 -11.94 -8.76 10.24
C ILE A 136 -11.64 -8.50 11.73
N MET A 137 -10.56 -9.08 12.25
CA MET A 137 -10.17 -8.91 13.65
C MET A 137 -9.69 -7.50 13.98
N MET A 138 -9.04 -6.84 13.02
CA MET A 138 -8.44 -5.52 13.22
C MET A 138 -9.40 -4.36 12.95
N ARG A 139 -10.69 -4.63 12.67
CA ARG A 139 -11.70 -3.60 12.39
C ARG A 139 -12.38 -3.02 13.64
N MET A 140 -11.80 -3.20 14.82
CA MET A 140 -12.35 -2.65 16.05
C MET A 140 -12.35 -1.12 16.05
N ARG A 141 -13.43 -0.51 16.54
CA ARG A 141 -13.44 0.90 16.90
C ARG A 141 -12.69 1.07 18.21
N MET A 142 -11.79 2.05 18.24
CA MET A 142 -11.07 2.43 19.44
C MET A 142 -11.35 3.90 19.73
N ASP A 143 -11.64 4.18 20.99
CA ASP A 143 -11.93 5.53 21.47
C ASP A 143 -10.65 6.36 21.52
N GLY A 144 -10.80 7.69 21.48
CA GLY A 144 -9.70 8.66 21.41
C GLY A 144 -9.61 9.38 20.06
N ALA A 145 -8.70 10.35 19.97
CA ALA A 145 -8.60 11.25 18.85
C ALA A 145 -8.41 10.52 17.50
N ALA A 146 -9.15 10.97 16.48
CA ALA A 146 -9.05 10.47 15.11
C ALA A 146 -8.01 11.24 14.29
N VAL A 147 -7.88 12.54 14.52
CA VAL A 147 -6.95 13.44 13.83
C VAL A 147 -5.66 13.56 14.64
N PRO A 148 -4.47 13.45 14.02
CA PRO A 148 -3.21 13.69 14.72
C PRO A 148 -3.10 15.15 15.18
N GLU A 149 -2.47 15.39 16.32
CA GLU A 149 -2.29 16.75 16.86
C GLU A 149 -1.55 17.66 15.87
N GLY A 150 -2.10 18.85 15.62
CA GLY A 150 -1.56 19.82 14.68
C GLY A 150 -1.85 19.52 13.20
N TRP A 151 -2.72 18.54 12.91
CA TRP A 151 -3.14 18.22 11.54
C TRP A 151 -4.51 18.80 11.20
N SER A 152 -4.70 19.19 9.93
CA SER A 152 -5.98 19.70 9.43
C SER A 152 -6.98 18.61 9.04
N TYR A 153 -6.53 17.35 8.90
CA TYR A 153 -7.34 16.21 8.47
C TYR A 153 -6.79 14.89 9.02
N ASN A 154 -7.59 13.82 8.90
CA ASN A 154 -7.19 12.47 9.29
C ASN A 154 -6.66 11.67 8.08
N PRO A 155 -5.37 11.25 8.07
CA PRO A 155 -4.77 10.50 6.97
C PRO A 155 -5.30 9.06 6.84
N SER A 156 -5.85 8.52 7.93
CA SER A 156 -6.38 7.17 8.03
C SER A 156 -7.87 7.08 7.70
N THR A 157 -8.48 8.04 6.99
CA THR A 157 -9.91 7.95 6.66
C THR A 157 -10.18 6.89 5.59
N ALA A 158 -11.39 6.31 5.60
CA ALA A 158 -11.80 5.36 4.57
C ALA A 158 -11.84 6.00 3.17
N ALA A 159 -12.16 7.30 3.08
CA ALA A 159 -12.14 8.05 1.83
C ALA A 159 -10.72 8.12 1.25
N GLN A 160 -9.73 8.43 2.09
CA GLN A 160 -8.34 8.51 1.65
C GLN A 160 -7.76 7.14 1.30
N ARG A 161 -8.19 6.07 1.95
CA ARG A 161 -7.74 4.70 1.62
C ARG A 161 -8.36 4.12 0.35
N PHE A 162 -9.53 4.60 -0.05
CA PHE A 162 -10.25 4.04 -1.20
C PHE A 162 -9.42 4.03 -2.49
N PRO A 163 -8.73 5.13 -2.89
CA PRO A 163 -7.84 5.09 -4.05
C PRO A 163 -6.70 4.08 -3.92
N LEU A 164 -6.11 3.90 -2.74
CA LEU A 164 -5.03 2.94 -2.51
C LEU A 164 -5.56 1.51 -2.71
N ILE A 165 -6.73 1.20 -2.16
CA ILE A 165 -7.41 -0.09 -2.34
C ILE A 165 -7.74 -0.31 -3.82
N ALA A 166 -8.29 0.70 -4.51
CA ALA A 166 -8.66 0.60 -5.91
C ALA A 166 -7.45 0.37 -6.82
N LEU A 167 -6.34 1.08 -6.57
CA LEU A 167 -5.08 0.91 -7.29
C LEU A 167 -4.42 -0.44 -6.98
N GLY A 168 -4.43 -0.89 -5.72
CA GLY A 168 -3.96 -2.22 -5.34
C GLY A 168 -4.79 -3.34 -5.98
N MET A 169 -6.12 -3.21 -6.02
CA MET A 169 -6.99 -4.16 -6.72
C MET A 169 -6.72 -4.17 -8.23
N PHE A 170 -6.54 -2.99 -8.85
CA PHE A 170 -6.16 -2.91 -10.26
C PHE A 170 -4.82 -3.62 -10.52
N GLY A 171 -3.81 -3.33 -9.71
CA GLY A 171 -2.50 -3.99 -9.78
C GLY A 171 -2.61 -5.50 -9.61
N PHE A 172 -3.42 -5.97 -8.65
CA PHE A 172 -3.67 -7.39 -8.42
C PHE A 172 -4.23 -8.08 -9.66
N PHE A 173 -5.31 -7.56 -10.25
CA PHE A 173 -5.91 -8.17 -11.43
C PHE A 173 -5.01 -8.09 -12.67
N ALA A 174 -4.31 -6.97 -12.86
CA ALA A 174 -3.35 -6.83 -13.96
C ALA A 174 -2.18 -7.83 -13.82
N SER A 175 -1.60 -7.95 -12.63
CA SER A 175 -0.52 -8.89 -12.33
C SER A 175 -0.99 -10.34 -12.38
N GLN A 176 -2.18 -10.66 -11.89
CA GLN A 176 -2.77 -12.00 -11.98
C GLN A 176 -2.96 -12.42 -13.46
N TYR A 177 -3.44 -11.49 -14.30
CA TYR A 177 -3.59 -11.74 -15.73
C TYR A 177 -2.25 -12.02 -16.43
N MET A 178 -1.22 -11.22 -16.13
CA MET A 178 0.13 -11.44 -16.66
C MET A 178 0.77 -12.73 -16.11
N ALA A 179 0.52 -13.08 -14.85
CA ALA A 179 0.98 -14.33 -14.24
C ALA A 179 0.35 -15.56 -14.92
N ALA A 180 -0.91 -15.46 -15.35
CA ALA A 180 -1.57 -16.52 -16.09
C ALA A 180 -0.86 -16.81 -17.43
N TYR A 181 -0.30 -15.80 -18.10
CA TYR A 181 0.53 -16.00 -19.29
C TYR A 181 1.86 -16.66 -18.95
N GLN A 182 2.58 -16.15 -17.94
CA GLN A 182 3.88 -16.70 -17.55
C GLN A 182 3.83 -18.14 -17.05
N LEU A 183 2.72 -18.53 -16.42
CA LEU A 183 2.47 -19.91 -15.99
C LEU A 183 1.89 -20.80 -17.11
N GLY A 184 1.67 -20.26 -18.30
CA GLY A 184 1.22 -20.99 -19.48
C GLY A 184 -0.27 -21.35 -19.49
N TYR A 185 -1.11 -20.63 -18.74
CA TYR A 185 -2.57 -20.85 -18.74
C TYR A 185 -3.29 -20.16 -19.90
N ILE A 186 -2.68 -19.11 -20.45
CA ILE A 186 -3.15 -18.36 -21.62
C ILE A 186 -1.98 -18.15 -22.59
N ASP A 187 -2.28 -18.12 -23.88
CA ASP A 187 -1.26 -18.06 -24.93
C ASP A 187 -0.91 -16.63 -25.39
N ALA A 188 -1.67 -15.61 -24.95
CA ALA A 188 -1.47 -14.24 -25.39
C ALA A 188 -1.90 -13.21 -24.32
N VAL A 189 -1.27 -12.03 -24.35
CA VAL A 189 -1.55 -10.93 -23.42
C VAL A 189 -2.00 -9.68 -24.16
N TRP A 190 -3.05 -9.05 -23.65
CA TRP A 190 -3.56 -7.80 -24.20
C TRP A 190 -2.62 -6.62 -23.93
N ASP A 191 -2.08 -6.02 -25.00
CA ASP A 191 -1.39 -4.73 -24.94
C ASP A 191 -1.91 -3.77 -26.04
N PRO A 192 -2.65 -2.71 -25.66
CA PRO A 192 -3.28 -1.82 -26.61
C PRO A 192 -2.35 -0.77 -27.23
N VAL A 193 -1.16 -0.54 -26.66
CA VAL A 193 -0.26 0.55 -27.10
C VAL A 193 0.96 -0.01 -27.83
N PHE A 194 1.48 -1.16 -27.38
CA PHE A 194 2.76 -1.69 -27.85
C PHE A 194 2.65 -3.03 -28.59
N GLY A 195 1.44 -3.52 -28.89
CA GLY A 195 1.24 -4.76 -29.65
C GLY A 195 1.81 -5.98 -28.91
N ASP A 196 2.81 -6.67 -29.46
CA ASP A 196 3.41 -7.83 -28.79
C ASP A 196 4.44 -7.43 -27.70
N GLY A 197 4.42 -6.16 -27.26
CA GLY A 197 5.38 -5.59 -26.32
C GLY A 197 5.33 -6.22 -24.92
N THR A 198 4.13 -6.43 -24.39
CA THR A 198 3.96 -7.09 -23.09
C THR A 198 4.46 -8.54 -23.12
N GLU A 199 4.15 -9.31 -24.16
CA GLU A 199 4.63 -10.70 -24.31
C GLU A 199 6.17 -10.76 -24.35
N GLN A 200 6.80 -9.88 -25.14
CA GLN A 200 8.27 -9.78 -25.19
C GLN A 200 8.91 -9.46 -23.83
N ILE A 201 8.24 -8.67 -22.98
CA ILE A 201 8.73 -8.36 -21.63
C ILE A 201 8.54 -9.55 -20.69
N LEU A 202 7.39 -10.22 -20.74
CA LEU A 202 7.10 -11.38 -19.90
C LEU A 202 8.01 -12.58 -20.23
N ASP A 203 8.42 -12.72 -21.49
CA ASP A 203 9.33 -13.77 -21.98
C ASP A 203 10.82 -13.35 -21.94
N SER A 204 11.11 -12.15 -21.42
CA SER A 204 12.48 -11.60 -21.40
C SER A 204 13.41 -12.34 -20.43
N GLN A 205 14.72 -12.20 -20.65
CA GLN A 205 15.73 -12.73 -19.71
C GLN A 205 15.64 -12.09 -18.32
N VAL A 206 15.11 -10.88 -18.22
CA VAL A 206 14.92 -10.18 -16.94
C VAL A 206 13.83 -10.88 -16.12
N SER A 207 12.71 -11.21 -16.77
CA SER A 207 11.62 -12.00 -16.17
C SER A 207 12.10 -13.41 -15.81
N ALA A 208 12.80 -14.09 -16.74
CA ALA A 208 13.32 -15.44 -16.53
C ALA A 208 14.45 -15.53 -15.47
N ALA A 209 15.03 -14.41 -15.04
CA ALA A 209 16.05 -14.38 -13.98
C ALA A 209 15.45 -14.60 -12.58
N PHE A 210 14.14 -14.40 -12.41
CA PHE A 210 13.46 -14.69 -11.14
C PHE A 210 13.16 -16.19 -11.02
N PRO A 211 13.29 -16.77 -9.81
CA PRO A 211 13.03 -18.20 -9.59
C PRO A 211 11.55 -18.58 -9.68
N VAL A 212 10.66 -17.59 -9.74
CA VAL A 212 9.21 -17.70 -9.84
C VAL A 212 8.70 -16.58 -10.74
N SER A 213 7.46 -16.70 -11.23
CA SER A 213 6.79 -15.65 -12.01
C SER A 213 6.84 -14.29 -11.29
N ASP A 214 7.46 -13.29 -11.93
CA ASP A 214 7.56 -11.92 -11.41
C ASP A 214 6.19 -11.22 -11.41
N ALA A 215 5.36 -11.47 -12.43
CA ALA A 215 3.97 -11.03 -12.45
C ALA A 215 3.16 -11.68 -11.31
N GLY A 216 3.43 -12.97 -11.01
CA GLY A 216 2.84 -13.68 -9.89
C GLY A 216 3.24 -13.08 -8.54
N LEU A 217 4.52 -12.76 -8.34
CA LEU A 217 4.98 -12.04 -7.15
C LEU A 217 4.32 -10.66 -7.03
N GLY A 218 4.16 -9.96 -8.16
CA GLY A 218 3.38 -8.73 -8.24
C GLY A 218 1.94 -8.93 -7.76
N ALA A 219 1.27 -10.00 -8.19
CA ALA A 219 -0.10 -10.30 -7.75
C ALA A 219 -0.17 -10.52 -6.23
N VAL A 220 0.79 -11.24 -5.66
CA VAL A 220 0.85 -11.43 -4.19
C VAL A 220 1.06 -10.10 -3.46
N ALA A 221 1.99 -9.27 -3.93
CA ALA A 221 2.25 -7.96 -3.36
C ALA A 221 1.00 -7.07 -3.39
N TYR A 222 0.37 -6.91 -4.56
CA TYR A 222 -0.83 -6.10 -4.72
C TYR A 222 -2.04 -6.65 -3.93
N ALA A 223 -2.17 -7.97 -3.79
CA ALA A 223 -3.18 -8.56 -2.92
C ALA A 223 -2.95 -8.16 -1.45
N ILE A 224 -1.72 -8.29 -0.95
CA ILE A 224 -1.36 -7.88 0.42
C ILE A 224 -1.58 -6.38 0.62
N GLU A 225 -1.19 -5.54 -0.35
CA GLU A 225 -1.42 -4.09 -0.31
C GLU A 225 -2.92 -3.75 -0.21
N ALA A 226 -3.75 -4.34 -1.07
CA ALA A 226 -5.19 -4.13 -1.04
C ALA A 226 -5.80 -4.58 0.30
N LEU A 227 -5.38 -5.76 0.80
CA LEU A 227 -5.82 -6.32 2.09
C LEU A 227 -5.41 -5.43 3.27
N MET A 228 -4.18 -4.90 3.27
CA MET A 228 -3.71 -3.93 4.25
C MET A 228 -4.48 -2.60 4.16
N GLY A 229 -4.88 -2.17 2.96
CA GLY A 229 -5.74 -1.00 2.76
C GLY A 229 -7.11 -1.13 3.46
N PHE A 230 -7.70 -2.33 3.41
CA PHE A 230 -8.95 -2.65 4.12
C PHE A 230 -8.80 -2.77 5.65
N MET A 231 -7.57 -2.82 6.16
CA MET A 231 -7.27 -3.05 7.56
C MET A 231 -7.38 -1.77 8.41
N GLY A 232 -8.06 -1.87 9.56
CA GLY A 232 -8.15 -0.83 10.59
C GLY A 232 -9.20 0.26 10.34
N GLY A 233 -9.40 1.11 11.35
CA GLY A 233 -10.35 2.25 11.33
C GLY A 233 -9.66 3.60 11.30
N ARG A 234 -10.39 4.70 11.52
CA ARG A 234 -9.88 6.09 11.51
C ARG A 234 -8.69 6.34 12.45
N SER A 235 -8.49 5.49 13.44
CA SER A 235 -7.42 5.57 14.43
C SER A 235 -6.20 4.69 14.10
N ARG A 236 -6.12 4.06 12.91
CA ARG A 236 -5.08 3.04 12.63
C ARG A 236 -3.66 3.57 12.79
N TRP A 237 -3.40 4.82 12.40
CA TRP A 237 -2.10 5.47 12.52
C TRP A 237 -1.59 5.48 13.97
N ARG A 238 -2.50 5.56 14.96
CA ARG A 238 -2.18 5.48 16.38
C ARG A 238 -2.30 4.09 16.99
N THR A 239 -3.28 3.30 16.58
CA THR A 239 -3.57 2.02 17.23
C THR A 239 -2.71 0.88 16.72
N MET A 240 -2.21 0.98 15.47
CA MET A 240 -1.40 -0.05 14.82
C MET A 240 -0.21 0.55 14.06
N PRO A 241 0.77 1.19 14.74
CA PRO A 241 1.96 1.72 14.08
C PRO A 241 2.73 0.67 13.27
N TRP A 242 2.79 -0.55 13.78
CA TRP A 242 3.40 -1.70 13.10
C TRP A 242 2.78 -1.96 11.72
N MET A 243 1.47 -1.84 11.59
CA MET A 243 0.76 -2.12 10.34
C MET A 243 1.00 -1.02 9.32
N VAL A 244 0.92 0.24 9.74
CA VAL A 244 1.27 1.39 8.89
C VAL A 244 2.71 1.29 8.42
N THR A 245 3.62 0.84 9.29
CA THR A 245 5.03 0.62 8.94
C THR A 245 5.17 -0.45 7.87
N PHE A 246 4.55 -1.63 8.04
CA PHE A 246 4.61 -2.67 7.00
C PHE A 246 3.95 -2.22 5.70
N PHE A 247 2.84 -1.51 5.76
CA PHE A 247 2.19 -0.95 4.58
C PHE A 247 3.13 0.02 3.84
N GLY A 248 3.81 0.92 4.57
CA GLY A 248 4.84 1.79 4.00
C GLY A 248 6.04 1.03 3.43
N ILE A 249 6.51 -0.04 4.09
CA ILE A 249 7.61 -0.90 3.60
C ILE A 249 7.20 -1.69 2.35
N VAL A 250 5.95 -2.10 2.23
CA VAL A 250 5.46 -2.76 1.03
C VAL A 250 5.37 -1.73 -0.09
N VAL A 251 4.66 -0.62 0.11
CA VAL A 251 4.38 0.35 -0.95
C VAL A 251 5.63 1.12 -1.43
N ILE A 252 6.50 1.59 -0.52
CA ILE A 252 7.62 2.48 -0.89
C ILE A 252 8.77 1.68 -1.55
N PRO A 253 9.40 0.69 -0.88
CA PRO A 253 10.36 -0.21 -1.50
C PRO A 253 9.87 -0.92 -2.77
N LEU A 254 8.66 -1.50 -2.79
CA LEU A 254 8.18 -2.16 -4.01
C LEU A 254 7.92 -1.14 -5.11
N GLY A 255 7.48 0.07 -4.79
CA GLY A 255 7.38 1.16 -5.76
C GLY A 255 8.73 1.51 -6.38
N PHE A 256 9.80 1.51 -5.61
CA PHE A 256 11.15 1.69 -6.15
C PHE A 256 11.54 0.54 -7.09
N VAL A 257 11.24 -0.72 -6.72
CA VAL A 257 11.47 -1.88 -7.59
C VAL A 257 10.66 -1.76 -8.90
N GLN A 258 9.41 -1.31 -8.84
CA GLN A 258 8.60 -1.08 -10.03
C GLN A 258 9.19 -0.01 -10.96
N VAL A 259 9.75 1.06 -10.40
CA VAL A 259 10.46 2.09 -11.20
C VAL A 259 11.67 1.47 -11.90
N LEU A 260 12.44 0.61 -11.22
CA LEU A 260 13.56 -0.10 -11.85
C LEU A 260 13.09 -1.04 -12.97
N LEU A 261 12.01 -1.79 -12.77
CA LEU A 261 11.45 -2.65 -13.81
C LEU A 261 10.98 -1.84 -15.03
N VAL A 262 10.37 -0.67 -14.82
CA VAL A 262 10.01 0.26 -15.90
C VAL A 262 11.25 0.78 -16.65
N ILE A 263 12.36 1.04 -15.95
CA ILE A 263 13.63 1.43 -16.59
C ILE A 263 14.20 0.28 -17.43
N PHE A 264 14.12 -0.95 -16.94
CA PHE A 264 14.67 -2.13 -17.61
C PHE A 264 13.91 -2.51 -18.89
N GLN A 265 12.63 -2.18 -19.01
CA GLN A 265 11.84 -2.46 -20.23
C GLN A 265 12.51 -1.90 -21.50
N PRO A 266 12.73 -0.58 -21.66
CA PRO A 266 13.38 -0.05 -22.85
C PRO A 266 14.88 -0.33 -22.90
N VAL A 267 15.57 -0.39 -21.76
CA VAL A 267 17.05 -0.52 -21.71
C VAL A 267 17.52 -1.93 -22.02
N LEU A 268 16.82 -2.95 -21.51
CA LEU A 268 17.24 -4.36 -21.64
C LEU A 268 16.41 -5.14 -22.66
N VAL A 269 15.12 -4.82 -22.82
CA VAL A 269 14.21 -5.55 -23.74
C VAL A 269 14.01 -4.76 -25.03
N GLY A 270 14.03 -3.43 -24.98
CA GLY A 270 13.80 -2.57 -26.14
C GLY A 270 12.32 -2.36 -26.48
N THR A 271 11.41 -2.77 -25.60
CA THR A 271 9.95 -2.62 -25.74
C THR A 271 9.33 -2.07 -24.46
N TRP A 272 8.01 -1.90 -24.45
CA TRP A 272 7.24 -1.42 -23.32
C TRP A 272 6.03 -2.32 -23.08
N CYS A 273 5.60 -2.39 -21.82
CA CYS A 273 4.43 -3.15 -21.39
C CYS A 273 3.39 -2.18 -20.85
N THR A 274 2.24 -2.06 -21.54
CA THR A 274 1.17 -1.12 -21.15
C THR A 274 0.70 -1.37 -19.72
N LEU A 275 0.39 -2.62 -19.38
CA LEU A 275 -0.11 -2.97 -18.04
C LEU A 275 0.94 -2.71 -16.95
N CYS A 276 2.21 -2.95 -17.24
CA CYS A 276 3.32 -2.70 -16.32
C CYS A 276 3.48 -1.20 -16.06
N LEU A 277 3.41 -0.37 -17.10
CA LEU A 277 3.46 1.09 -16.98
C LEU A 277 2.27 1.65 -16.19
N LEU A 278 1.06 1.15 -16.45
CA LEU A 278 -0.14 1.56 -15.72
C LEU A 278 -0.06 1.19 -14.23
N SER A 279 0.35 -0.05 -13.93
CA SER A 279 0.52 -0.53 -12.55
C SER A 279 1.62 0.24 -11.82
N ALA A 280 2.78 0.47 -12.46
CA ALA A 280 3.87 1.26 -11.88
C ALA A 280 3.46 2.71 -11.63
N PHE A 281 2.73 3.34 -12.57
CA PHE A 281 2.21 4.68 -12.38
C PHE A 281 1.18 4.75 -11.24
N GLY A 282 0.30 3.75 -11.12
CA GLY A 282 -0.60 3.60 -9.99
C GLY A 282 0.15 3.50 -8.67
N MET A 283 1.24 2.73 -8.61
CA MET A 283 2.05 2.58 -7.40
C MET A 283 2.73 3.89 -6.97
N LEU A 284 3.16 4.75 -7.90
CA LEU A 284 3.68 6.08 -7.57
C LEU A 284 2.61 6.96 -6.87
N TRP A 285 1.35 6.85 -7.30
CA TRP A 285 0.24 7.52 -6.62
C TRP A 285 -0.06 6.91 -5.26
N MET A 286 0.03 5.59 -5.12
CA MET A 286 -0.11 4.93 -3.81
C MET A 286 0.96 5.41 -2.83
N ILE A 287 2.22 5.55 -3.26
CA ILE A 287 3.29 6.13 -2.43
C ILE A 287 2.89 7.54 -1.95
N SER A 288 2.43 8.39 -2.88
CA SER A 288 2.03 9.77 -2.56
C SER A 288 0.90 9.82 -1.52
N LEU A 289 -0.09 8.94 -1.66
CA LEU A 289 -1.26 8.86 -0.77
C LEU A 289 -0.98 8.19 0.58
N THR A 290 0.10 7.41 0.69
CA THR A 290 0.47 6.66 1.92
C THR A 290 1.45 7.45 2.79
N PHE A 291 2.20 8.37 2.18
CA PHE A 291 3.31 9.05 2.85
C PHE A 291 2.85 9.82 4.10
N ASP A 292 1.68 10.43 4.07
CA ASP A 292 1.15 11.18 5.20
C ASP A 292 0.75 10.28 6.38
N GLU A 293 0.15 9.12 6.15
CA GLU A 293 -0.15 8.14 7.20
C GLU A 293 1.14 7.65 7.89
N VAL A 294 2.22 7.44 7.12
CA VAL A 294 3.55 7.10 7.65
C VAL A 294 4.10 8.24 8.50
N VAL A 295 4.00 9.49 8.04
CA VAL A 295 4.44 10.66 8.82
C VAL A 295 3.65 10.77 10.13
N ALA A 296 2.32 10.66 10.09
CA ALA A 296 1.49 10.71 11.30
C ALA A 296 1.86 9.62 12.32
N MET A 297 2.17 8.41 11.83
CA MET A 297 2.64 7.31 12.67
C MET A 297 4.03 7.58 13.27
N VAL A 298 4.97 8.13 12.51
CA VAL A 298 6.30 8.52 13.03
C VAL A 298 6.17 9.58 14.11
N GLN A 299 5.31 10.59 13.93
CA GLN A 299 5.06 11.62 14.95
C GLN A 299 4.50 11.03 16.26
N LEU A 300 3.65 10.01 16.17
CA LEU A 300 3.17 9.29 17.36
C LEU A 300 4.31 8.58 18.09
N LEU A 301 5.15 7.83 17.36
CA LEU A 301 6.22 7.05 17.95
C LEU A 301 7.26 7.95 18.63
N ASP A 302 7.57 9.09 18.02
CA ASP A 302 8.46 10.12 18.56
C ASP A 302 7.94 10.65 19.90
N ARG A 303 6.68 11.12 19.94
CA ARG A 303 6.05 11.62 21.17
C ARG A 303 5.94 10.57 22.27
N ARG A 304 5.62 9.33 21.91
CA ARG A 304 5.53 8.22 22.88
C ARG A 304 6.89 7.91 23.49
N THR A 305 7.95 8.02 22.68
CA THR A 305 9.32 7.79 23.14
C THR A 305 9.80 8.94 24.03
N ASP A 306 9.47 10.18 23.68
CA ASP A 306 9.74 11.36 24.51
C ASP A 306 8.97 11.33 25.83
N ALA A 307 7.76 10.76 25.85
CA ALA A 307 6.97 10.51 27.05
C ALA A 307 7.48 9.33 27.91
N GLY A 308 8.59 8.68 27.50
CA GLY A 308 9.28 7.64 28.28
C GLY A 308 8.90 6.19 27.95
N ALA A 309 8.04 5.94 26.96
CA ALA A 309 7.78 4.58 26.49
C ALA A 309 8.93 4.07 25.62
N SER A 310 9.22 2.77 25.66
CA SER A 310 10.18 2.19 24.71
C SER A 310 9.61 2.18 23.29
N LEU A 311 10.45 2.45 22.28
CA LEU A 311 10.05 2.41 20.86
C LEU A 311 9.38 1.09 20.47
N TRP A 312 9.88 -0.04 20.98
CA TRP A 312 9.32 -1.37 20.72
C TRP A 312 7.90 -1.52 21.28
N HIS A 313 7.67 -1.03 22.49
CA HIS A 313 6.35 -1.06 23.11
C HIS A 313 5.37 -0.14 22.37
N ALA A 314 5.78 1.11 22.08
CA ALA A 314 4.98 2.06 21.31
C ALA A 314 4.63 1.55 19.91
N PHE A 315 5.54 0.82 19.26
CA PHE A 315 5.35 0.24 17.93
C PHE A 315 4.28 -0.87 17.91
N TRP A 316 4.33 -1.80 18.87
CA TRP A 316 3.41 -2.94 18.90
C TRP A 316 2.07 -2.63 19.57
N MET A 317 2.09 -1.83 20.64
CA MET A 317 0.89 -1.53 21.43
C MET A 317 0.15 -0.29 20.97
N GLY A 318 0.82 0.56 20.17
CA GLY A 318 0.27 1.81 19.68
C GLY A 318 0.09 2.85 20.79
N GLY A 319 -0.81 3.78 20.53
CA GLY A 319 -1.24 4.77 21.50
C GLY A 319 -2.69 5.23 21.63
N HIS A 320 -3.06 5.50 22.88
CA HIS A 320 -4.20 6.32 23.23
C HIS A 320 -3.75 7.79 23.20
N LEU A 321 -4.51 8.61 22.48
CA LEU A 321 -4.40 10.05 22.47
C LEU A 321 -5.79 10.57 22.78
N SER A 322 -5.95 11.33 23.87
CA SER A 322 -7.25 11.92 24.20
C SER A 322 -7.61 13.00 23.19
N GLU A 323 -8.90 13.30 23.05
CA GLU A 323 -9.34 14.40 22.17
C GLU A 323 -8.83 15.76 22.65
N ALA A 324 -8.62 15.92 23.96
CA ALA A 324 -8.03 17.11 24.56
C ALA A 324 -6.54 17.26 24.22
N ASP A 325 -5.76 16.18 24.30
CA ASP A 325 -4.33 16.19 23.97
C ASP A 325 -4.09 16.40 22.47
N ALA A 326 -5.04 15.99 21.63
CA ALA A 326 -4.98 16.25 20.20
C ALA A 326 -5.25 17.72 19.82
N GLY A 327 -5.61 18.57 20.78
CA GLY A 327 -5.84 20.00 20.55
C GLY A 327 -6.97 20.26 19.56
N LEU A 328 -8.04 19.44 19.61
CA LEU A 328 -9.17 19.52 18.68
C LEU A 328 -10.08 20.72 18.99
N ASP A 329 -9.55 21.92 18.80
CA ASP A 329 -10.31 23.17 18.84
C ASP A 329 -11.01 23.38 17.48
N GLY A 330 -12.21 22.84 17.33
CA GLY A 330 -13.30 23.41 16.53
C GLY A 330 -13.19 23.58 15.01
N ASP A 331 -12.05 23.31 14.33
CA ASP A 331 -11.92 23.54 12.87
C ASP A 331 -11.23 22.39 12.11
N THR A 332 -11.30 21.17 12.65
CA THR A 332 -10.92 19.97 11.86
C THR A 332 -11.89 19.82 10.69
N ARG A 333 -11.36 19.58 9.48
CA ARG A 333 -12.22 19.38 8.30
C ARG A 333 -13.14 18.20 8.57
N GLU A 334 -14.45 18.48 8.70
CA GLU A 334 -15.46 17.46 8.98
C GLU A 334 -15.30 16.25 8.05
N GLU A 335 -15.21 15.07 8.65
CA GLU A 335 -15.03 13.76 8.00
C GLU A 335 -16.21 13.34 7.08
N ARG A 336 -17.15 14.25 6.79
CA ARG A 336 -18.41 13.95 6.12
C ARG A 336 -18.24 13.93 4.60
N ASN A 337 -17.94 12.73 4.08
CA ASN A 337 -18.29 12.25 2.73
C ASN A 337 -18.18 13.30 1.60
N ARG A 338 -17.00 13.90 1.43
CA ARG A 338 -16.68 14.62 0.20
C ARG A 338 -15.70 13.78 -0.63
N PRO A 339 -15.92 13.60 -1.94
CA PRO A 339 -14.94 12.95 -2.81
C PRO A 339 -13.57 13.63 -2.76
N ALA A 340 -13.50 14.91 -2.37
CA ALA A 340 -12.27 15.63 -2.11
C ALA A 340 -11.36 14.98 -1.03
N GLY A 341 -11.93 14.22 -0.08
CA GLY A 341 -11.16 13.55 0.97
C GLY A 341 -10.28 12.41 0.49
N MET A 342 -10.46 11.95 -0.75
CA MET A 342 -9.60 10.95 -1.38
C MET A 342 -8.18 11.47 -1.66
N PHE A 343 -8.02 12.79 -1.75
CA PHE A 343 -6.76 13.44 -2.15
C PHE A 343 -6.32 14.51 -1.14
N TRP A 344 -6.73 14.38 0.13
CA TRP A 344 -6.18 15.20 1.20
C TRP A 344 -4.69 14.93 1.37
N GLY A 345 -3.94 15.99 1.68
CA GLY A 345 -2.49 16.00 1.69
C GLY A 345 -1.78 15.81 0.35
N ILE A 346 -2.54 15.77 -0.74
CA ILE A 346 -2.01 15.90 -2.09
C ILE A 346 -2.31 17.30 -2.62
N SER A 347 -1.26 17.95 -3.11
CA SER A 347 -1.41 19.12 -3.97
C SER A 347 -0.67 18.91 -5.27
N ILE A 348 -1.35 19.30 -6.36
CA ILE A 348 -0.86 19.17 -7.73
C ILE A 348 -0.63 20.59 -8.30
N PRO A 349 0.47 21.26 -7.95
CA PRO A 349 0.91 22.48 -8.60
C PRO A 349 1.25 22.24 -10.07
N TRP A 350 1.02 23.26 -10.91
CA TRP A 350 1.25 23.18 -12.34
C TRP A 350 2.72 22.85 -12.71
N TYR A 351 3.68 23.25 -11.89
CA TYR A 351 5.09 22.99 -12.16
C TYR A 351 5.46 21.51 -11.94
N LEU A 352 4.77 20.78 -11.05
CA LEU A 352 4.95 19.33 -10.95
C LEU A 352 4.33 18.60 -12.14
N LEU A 353 3.19 19.09 -12.64
CA LEU A 353 2.60 18.58 -13.89
C LEU A 353 3.52 18.86 -15.08
N ALA A 354 4.18 20.03 -15.12
CA ALA A 354 5.16 20.34 -16.14
C ALA A 354 6.40 19.45 -16.02
N SER A 355 6.93 19.21 -14.81
CA SER A 355 8.04 18.28 -14.59
C SER A 355 7.68 16.85 -14.98
N LEU A 356 6.46 16.41 -14.67
CA LEU A 356 5.92 15.12 -15.10
C LEU A 356 5.88 15.00 -16.63
N ALA A 357 5.37 16.04 -17.31
CA ALA A 357 5.33 16.10 -18.77
C ALA A 357 6.73 16.08 -19.39
N VAL A 358 7.70 16.80 -18.80
CA VAL A 358 9.10 16.77 -19.23
C VAL A 358 9.72 15.40 -18.99
N GLY A 359 9.41 14.72 -17.88
CA GLY A 359 9.85 13.35 -17.63
C GLY A 359 9.35 12.36 -18.68
N PHE A 360 8.05 12.40 -19.00
CA PHE A 360 7.50 11.60 -20.10
C PHE A 360 8.12 11.95 -21.45
N TRP A 361 8.36 13.24 -21.72
CA TRP A 361 9.07 13.67 -22.93
C TRP A 361 10.48 13.07 -23.00
N LEU A 362 11.24 13.05 -21.90
CA LEU A 362 12.56 12.43 -21.87
C LEU A 362 12.48 10.92 -22.18
N MET A 363 11.48 10.21 -21.64
CA MET A 363 11.25 8.80 -21.96
C MET A 363 10.89 8.56 -23.43
N LEU A 364 10.19 9.49 -24.08
CA LEU A 364 9.78 9.40 -25.49
C LEU A 364 10.82 9.99 -26.47
N SER A 365 11.71 10.84 -25.99
CA SER A 365 12.66 11.53 -26.86
C SER A 365 13.53 10.60 -27.73
N PRO A 366 13.95 9.40 -27.28
CA PRO A 366 14.75 8.52 -28.13
C PRO A 366 13.99 8.01 -29.35
N THR A 367 12.69 7.73 -29.21
CA THR A 367 11.86 7.28 -30.34
C THR A 367 11.57 8.42 -31.32
N VAL A 368 11.39 9.64 -30.81
CA VAL A 368 11.16 10.84 -31.64
C VAL A 368 12.38 11.24 -32.47
N PHE A 369 13.57 11.18 -31.87
CA PHE A 369 14.81 11.58 -32.53
C PHE A 369 15.56 10.42 -33.20
N GLY A 370 15.09 9.19 -33.03
CA GLY A 370 15.76 7.98 -33.54
C GLY A 370 17.15 7.75 -32.93
N THR A 371 17.34 8.16 -31.67
CA THR A 371 18.61 7.96 -30.95
C THR A 371 18.63 6.61 -30.26
N GLY A 372 19.76 5.89 -30.32
CA GLY A 372 19.94 4.59 -29.68
C GLY A 372 21.16 4.53 -28.76
N GLY A 373 21.40 3.34 -28.18
CA GLY A 373 22.51 3.08 -27.27
C GLY A 373 22.42 3.87 -25.96
N LEU A 374 23.57 4.19 -25.37
CA LEU A 374 23.68 4.82 -24.04
C LEU A 374 22.92 6.15 -23.92
N LEU A 375 22.71 6.89 -25.01
CA LEU A 375 21.93 8.11 -25.01
C LEU A 375 20.43 7.86 -24.79
N ALA A 376 19.90 6.80 -25.40
CA ALA A 376 18.51 6.38 -25.20
C ALA A 376 18.32 5.88 -23.76
N ASP A 377 19.22 5.02 -23.29
CA ASP A 377 19.17 4.46 -21.93
C ASP A 377 19.21 5.56 -20.87
N SER A 378 20.10 6.55 -21.06
CA SER A 378 20.20 7.73 -20.19
C SER A 378 18.89 8.53 -20.16
N SER A 379 18.23 8.69 -21.31
CA SER A 379 16.97 9.43 -21.42
C SER A 379 15.80 8.69 -20.76
N HIS A 380 15.71 7.36 -20.94
CA HIS A 380 14.73 6.52 -20.28
C HIS A 380 14.92 6.49 -18.75
N LEU A 381 16.16 6.38 -18.28
CA LEU A 381 16.52 6.42 -16.87
C LEU A 381 16.17 7.78 -16.24
N ALA A 382 16.65 8.87 -16.83
CA ALA A 382 16.39 10.21 -16.29
C ALA A 382 14.89 10.54 -16.33
N GLY A 383 14.21 10.22 -17.43
CA GLY A 383 12.78 10.48 -17.60
C GLY A 383 11.91 9.73 -16.59
N SER A 384 12.15 8.44 -16.37
CA SER A 384 11.39 7.64 -15.40
C SER A 384 11.62 8.08 -13.95
N LEU A 385 12.84 8.46 -13.58
CA LEU A 385 13.15 9.01 -12.25
C LEU A 385 12.50 10.38 -12.03
N VAL A 386 12.45 11.23 -13.06
CA VAL A 386 11.74 12.52 -13.02
C VAL A 386 10.24 12.30 -12.84
N VAL A 387 9.63 11.39 -13.61
CA VAL A 387 8.21 11.03 -13.46
C VAL A 387 7.93 10.56 -12.03
N SER A 388 8.74 9.64 -11.52
CA SER A 388 8.59 9.08 -10.17
C SER A 388 8.69 10.16 -9.09
N THR A 389 9.73 10.98 -9.15
CA THR A 389 9.96 12.08 -8.22
C THR A 389 8.84 13.11 -8.28
N ALA A 390 8.38 13.48 -9.49
CA ALA A 390 7.33 14.47 -9.68
C ALA A 390 5.98 14.01 -9.10
N VAL A 391 5.62 12.73 -9.28
CA VAL A 391 4.40 12.16 -8.69
C VAL A 391 4.51 12.11 -7.17
N ILE A 392 5.60 11.56 -6.61
CA ILE A 392 5.76 11.44 -5.15
C ILE A 392 5.78 12.83 -4.48
N ALA A 393 6.41 13.82 -5.12
CA ALA A 393 6.43 15.20 -4.62
C ALA A 393 5.05 15.89 -4.66
N THR A 394 4.00 15.26 -5.20
CA THR A 394 2.61 15.76 -5.06
C THR A 394 2.06 15.59 -3.65
N ALA A 395 2.61 14.65 -2.86
CA ALA A 395 2.36 14.58 -1.43
C ALA A 395 3.00 15.78 -0.75
N GLU A 396 2.22 16.60 -0.04
CA GLU A 396 2.73 17.78 0.66
C GLU A 396 3.82 17.44 1.69
N PRO A 397 3.75 16.35 2.48
CA PRO A 397 4.83 16.01 3.40
C PRO A 397 6.11 15.53 2.71
N ALA A 398 6.02 15.07 1.45
CA ALA A 398 7.15 14.59 0.65
C ALA A 398 7.66 15.64 -0.37
N ARG A 399 7.17 16.88 -0.28
CA ARG A 399 7.38 17.96 -1.25
C ARG A 399 8.85 18.26 -1.56
N ALA A 400 9.73 18.03 -0.59
CA ALA A 400 11.18 18.21 -0.73
C ALA A 400 11.80 17.29 -1.80
N LEU A 401 11.17 16.15 -2.12
CA LEU A 401 11.69 15.23 -3.14
C LEU A 401 11.80 15.88 -4.52
N ARG A 402 11.05 16.95 -4.82
CA ARG A 402 11.18 17.67 -6.09
C ARG A 402 12.62 18.12 -6.38
N PHE A 403 13.44 18.34 -5.36
CA PHE A 403 14.84 18.74 -5.54
C PHE A 403 15.70 17.64 -6.17
N VAL A 404 15.27 16.38 -6.17
CA VAL A 404 15.93 15.29 -6.92
C VAL A 404 15.87 15.56 -8.44
N ASN A 405 14.88 16.32 -8.93
CA ASN A 405 14.83 16.73 -10.34
C ASN A 405 15.92 17.73 -10.72
N VAL A 406 16.59 18.39 -9.76
CA VAL A 406 17.69 19.33 -10.04
C VAL A 406 18.93 18.60 -10.60
N PRO A 407 19.51 17.59 -9.90
CA PRO A 407 20.61 16.83 -10.47
C PRO A 407 20.19 16.03 -11.72
N LEU A 408 18.95 15.51 -11.78
CA LEU A 408 18.44 14.83 -12.99
C LEU A 408 18.32 15.79 -14.18
N GLY A 409 17.86 17.02 -13.97
CA GLY A 409 17.80 18.06 -14.99
C GLY A 409 19.18 18.50 -15.46
N ALA A 410 20.14 18.65 -14.54
CA ALA A 410 21.53 18.92 -14.88
C ALA A 410 22.13 17.79 -15.75
N TRP A 411 21.86 16.53 -15.38
CA TRP A 411 22.26 15.37 -16.17
C TRP A 411 21.63 15.37 -17.57
N ALA A 412 20.32 15.61 -17.68
CA ALA A 412 19.62 15.66 -18.96
C ALA A 412 20.16 16.74 -19.91
N ALA A 413 20.66 17.85 -19.38
CA ALA A 413 21.30 18.91 -20.18
C ALA A 413 22.71 18.55 -20.65
N VAL A 414 23.46 17.74 -19.89
CA VAL A 414 24.87 17.39 -20.16
C VAL A 414 24.99 16.10 -20.98
N ALA A 415 24.14 15.11 -20.74
CA ALA A 415 24.22 13.78 -21.37
C ALA A 415 24.28 13.80 -22.91
N PRO A 416 23.52 14.64 -23.64
CA PRO A 416 23.60 14.68 -25.10
C PRO A 416 24.99 15.06 -25.63
N TRP A 417 25.74 15.90 -24.89
CA TRP A 417 27.10 16.29 -25.26
C TRP A 417 28.11 15.17 -25.00
N LEU A 418 27.92 14.39 -23.94
CA LEU A 418 28.79 13.28 -23.57
C LEU A 418 28.66 12.09 -24.54
N PHE A 419 27.43 11.82 -25.00
CA PHE A 419 27.14 10.68 -25.86
C PHE A 419 27.08 11.01 -27.36
N GLY A 420 27.36 12.26 -27.75
CA GLY A 420 27.42 12.66 -29.16
C GLY A 420 26.06 12.68 -29.87
N ALA A 421 25.06 13.31 -29.25
CA ALA A 421 23.71 13.39 -29.79
C ALA A 421 23.59 14.29 -31.05
N PRO A 422 22.59 14.05 -31.92
CA PRO A 422 22.21 15.00 -32.96
C PRO A 422 21.91 16.39 -32.37
N THR A 423 22.11 17.45 -33.16
CA THR A 423 21.94 18.85 -32.69
C THR A 423 20.55 19.11 -32.12
N LEU A 424 19.50 18.58 -32.76
CA LEU A 424 18.13 18.74 -32.31
C LEU A 424 17.86 18.02 -30.98
N ALA A 425 18.37 16.79 -30.83
CA ALA A 425 18.26 16.02 -29.59
C ALA A 425 19.05 16.68 -28.44
N THR A 426 20.21 17.27 -28.77
CA THR A 426 21.03 18.03 -27.81
C THR A 426 20.27 19.23 -27.25
N TRP A 427 19.71 20.07 -28.12
CA TRP A 427 18.92 21.22 -27.66
C TRP A 427 17.65 20.80 -26.93
N SER A 428 16.98 19.72 -27.35
CA SER A 428 15.84 19.16 -26.63
C SER A 428 16.23 18.75 -25.21
N GLY A 429 17.35 18.04 -25.03
CA GLY A 429 17.84 17.63 -23.70
C GLY A 429 18.25 18.83 -22.82
N VAL A 430 18.92 19.83 -23.39
CA VAL A 430 19.27 21.08 -22.69
C VAL A 430 18.02 21.82 -22.22
N VAL A 431 17.03 22.00 -23.10
CA VAL A 431 15.77 22.69 -22.75
C VAL A 431 15.02 21.90 -21.67
N ALA A 432 14.89 20.58 -21.82
CA ALA A 432 14.26 19.72 -20.82
C ALA A 432 14.97 19.81 -19.46
N GLY A 433 16.30 19.75 -19.45
CA GLY A 433 17.11 19.84 -18.24
C GLY A 433 16.99 21.18 -17.52
N VAL A 434 17.06 22.30 -18.26
CA VAL A 434 16.86 23.64 -17.70
C VAL A 434 15.44 23.81 -17.15
N LEU A 435 14.43 23.34 -17.88
CA LEU A 435 13.05 23.37 -17.40
C LEU A 435 12.90 22.60 -16.09
N LEU A 436 13.46 21.39 -15.97
CA LEU A 436 13.38 20.61 -14.73
C LEU A 436 14.00 21.33 -13.53
N ILE A 437 15.16 21.97 -13.72
CA ILE A 437 15.81 22.75 -12.66
C ILE A 437 14.90 23.91 -12.22
N LEU A 438 14.39 24.69 -13.18
CA LEU A 438 13.54 25.85 -12.89
C LEU A 438 12.20 25.46 -12.24
N LEU A 439 11.58 24.39 -12.73
CA LEU A 439 10.30 23.88 -12.21
C LEU A 439 10.43 23.26 -10.81
N SER A 440 11.64 22.95 -10.35
CA SER A 440 11.90 22.38 -9.03
C SER A 440 12.10 23.44 -7.93
N VAL A 441 12.26 24.71 -8.30
CA VAL A 441 12.45 25.81 -7.33
C VAL A 441 11.16 26.14 -6.55
N PRO A 442 9.98 26.31 -7.19
CA PRO A 442 8.77 26.74 -6.48
C PRO A 442 8.27 25.70 -5.48
N ARG A 443 8.01 26.13 -4.25
CA ARG A 443 7.38 25.30 -3.20
C ARG A 443 5.91 24.98 -3.46
N GLY A 444 5.21 25.92 -4.11
CA GLY A 444 3.78 25.86 -4.39
C GLY A 444 2.90 25.95 -3.14
N GLN A 445 1.61 25.66 -3.34
CA GLN A 445 0.61 25.77 -2.29
C GLN A 445 0.63 24.51 -1.43
N ILE A 446 0.82 24.71 -0.13
CA ILE A 446 0.59 23.73 0.94
C ILE A 446 -0.77 24.06 1.53
N ARG A 447 -1.72 23.13 1.44
CA ARG A 447 -3.12 23.33 1.81
C ARG A 447 -3.43 22.82 3.20
N ASP A 448 -2.63 21.87 3.69
CA ASP A 448 -2.87 21.15 4.92
C ASP A 448 -1.76 21.41 5.94
N GLN A 449 -2.04 21.09 7.20
CA GLN A 449 -1.12 21.23 8.32
C GLN A 449 -0.68 19.83 8.78
N TYR A 450 0.58 19.71 9.20
CA TYR A 450 1.24 18.43 9.49
C TYR A 450 1.93 18.39 10.85
N GLY A 451 1.44 19.17 11.83
CA GLY A 451 2.09 19.32 13.13
C GLY A 451 3.55 19.78 12.96
N PHE A 452 4.46 19.18 13.71
CA PHE A 452 5.89 19.54 13.67
C PHE A 452 6.57 19.18 12.33
N TRP A 453 5.97 18.31 11.49
CA TRP A 453 6.54 17.98 10.18
C TRP A 453 6.49 19.15 9.18
N GLN A 454 5.73 20.21 9.51
CA GLN A 454 5.64 21.42 8.69
C GLN A 454 7.02 22.03 8.36
N GLU A 455 7.99 21.87 9.26
CA GLU A 455 9.36 22.39 9.11
C GLU A 455 10.16 21.69 8.01
N TYR A 456 9.86 20.41 7.72
CA TYR A 456 10.53 19.62 6.68
C TYR A 456 9.92 19.78 5.29
N ILE A 457 8.75 20.44 5.20
CA ILE A 457 8.10 20.76 3.93
C ILE A 457 8.80 21.99 3.36
N VAL A 458 9.72 21.79 2.42
CA VAL A 458 10.48 22.85 1.74
C VAL A 458 10.17 22.91 0.27
#